data_AF-A0A845WLN4-F1
#
_entry.id   AF-A0A845WLN4-F1
#
_cell.length_a   1.000
_cell.length_b   1.000
_cell.length_c   1.000
_cell.angle_alpha   90.00
_cell.angle_beta   90.00
_cell.angle_gamma   90.00
#
_symmetry.space_group_name_H-M   'P 1'
#
loop_
_entity.id
_entity.type
_entity.pdbx_description
1 polymer ?
#
loop_
_entity_poly.entity_id
_entity_poly.type
_entity_poly.pdbx_seq_one_letter_code
_entity_poly.pdbx_strand_id
1 'polypeptide(L)'
;MLFESLYAPESGVYVEQLLLKISPLQVDIWEQAWQQVVQRHSVLRTLIIWEHRQQPLQVVLKDVDWALIWRLVPIGDSSYTDLSGSV
;
A
#
# COMPACT_ATOMS: atom_id res chain seq x y z
N MET A 1 0.77 3.62 12.97
CA MET A 1 0.19 2.54 13.80
C MET A 1 -1.29 2.42 13.47
N LEU A 2 -1.82 1.22 13.21
CA LEU A 2 -3.19 1.03 12.68
C LEU A 2 -4.26 1.79 13.48
N PHE A 3 -4.26 1.63 14.81
CA PHE A 3 -5.26 2.27 15.69
C PHE A 3 -5.29 3.79 15.51
N GLU A 4 -4.13 4.44 15.57
CA GLU A 4 -4.00 5.89 15.43
C GLU A 4 -4.36 6.38 14.02
N SER A 5 -3.99 5.61 12.99
CA SER A 5 -4.36 5.90 11.61
C SER A 5 -5.87 5.80 11.36
N LEU A 6 -6.60 5.00 12.14
CA LEU A 6 -8.07 4.92 12.07
C LEU A 6 -8.76 5.96 12.95
N TYR A 7 -8.16 6.33 14.08
CA TYR A 7 -8.70 7.33 14.99
C TYR A 7 -8.60 8.76 14.42
N ALA A 8 -7.52 9.05 13.69
CA ALA A 8 -7.28 10.34 13.06
C ALA A 8 -6.79 10.15 11.60
N PRO A 9 -7.67 9.73 10.66
CA PRO A 9 -7.30 9.37 9.29
C PRO A 9 -6.65 10.51 8.52
N GLU A 10 -7.08 11.75 8.76
CA GLU A 10 -6.56 12.96 8.12
C GLU A 10 -5.25 13.48 8.72
N SER A 11 -4.75 12.87 9.80
CA SER A 11 -3.56 13.37 10.50
C SER A 11 -2.29 13.21 9.68
N GLY A 12 -2.20 12.17 8.84
CA GLY A 12 -1.01 11.85 8.03
C GLY A 12 0.25 11.51 8.84
N VAL A 13 0.19 11.48 10.17
CA VAL A 13 1.35 11.37 11.08
C VAL A 13 2.13 10.06 10.91
N TYR A 14 1.51 9.04 10.32
CA TYR A 14 2.13 7.74 10.07
C TYR A 14 2.44 7.48 8.59
N VAL A 15 2.45 8.53 7.78
CA VAL A 15 2.87 8.48 6.37
C VAL A 15 4.28 9.05 6.28
N GLU A 16 5.24 8.20 5.95
CA GLU A 16 6.60 8.62 5.64
C GLU A 16 6.70 9.01 4.16
N GLN A 17 7.16 10.23 3.88
CA GLN A 17 7.36 10.73 2.53
C GLN A 17 8.83 11.00 2.27
N LEU A 18 9.33 10.47 1.15
CA LEU A 18 10.68 10.74 0.67
C LEU A 18 10.61 11.45 -0.68
N LEU A 19 11.22 12.63 -0.76
CA LEU A 19 11.37 13.39 -2.00
C LEU A 19 12.82 13.30 -2.49
N LEU A 20 13.01 12.80 -3.71
CA LEU A 20 14.33 12.66 -4.32
C LEU A 20 14.42 13.49 -5.61
N LYS A 21 15.51 14.23 -5.77
CA LYS A 21 15.86 14.89 -7.02
C LYS A 21 16.85 14.02 -7.78
N ILE A 22 16.42 13.44 -8.90
CA ILE A 22 17.24 12.56 -9.76
C ILE A 22 17.31 13.18 -11.16
N SER A 23 18.51 13.33 -11.71
CA SER A 23 18.72 13.77 -13.09
C SER A 23 20.09 13.29 -13.61
N PRO A 24 20.15 12.69 -14.81
CA PRO A 24 19.02 12.31 -15.66
C PRO A 24 18.24 11.12 -15.08
N LEU A 25 16.94 11.02 -15.39
CA LEU A 25 16.08 9.90 -15.00
C LEU A 25 15.50 9.25 -16.25
N GLN A 26 15.70 7.94 -16.40
CA GLN A 26 14.99 7.12 -17.39
C GLN A 26 13.79 6.49 -16.68
N VAL A 27 12.60 6.98 -17.00
CA VAL A 27 11.36 6.65 -16.27
C VAL A 27 11.01 5.17 -16.42
N ASP A 28 11.15 4.62 -17.61
CA ASP A 28 10.88 3.21 -17.93
C ASP A 28 11.76 2.24 -17.12
N ILE A 29 13.06 2.55 -17.00
CA ILE A 29 13.98 1.74 -16.19
C ILE A 29 13.65 1.89 -14.70
N TRP A 30 13.30 3.10 -14.26
CA TRP A 30 12.93 3.36 -12.88
C TRP A 30 11.68 2.59 -12.46
N GLU A 31 10.63 2.59 -13.30
CA GLU A 31 9.40 1.84 -13.04
C GLU A 31 9.66 0.33 -12.94
N GLN A 32 10.48 -0.23 -13.84
CA GLN A 32 10.86 -1.64 -13.79
C GLN A 32 11.68 -1.98 -12.54
N ALA A 33 12.62 -1.11 -12.16
CA ALA A 33 13.40 -1.28 -10.94
C ALA A 33 12.50 -1.22 -9.70
N TRP A 34 11.56 -0.27 -9.67
CA TRP A 34 10.63 -0.11 -8.57
C TRP A 34 9.67 -1.29 -8.43
N GLN A 35 9.17 -1.83 -9.55
CA GLN A 35 8.38 -3.06 -9.57
C GLN A 35 9.15 -4.25 -8.93
N GLN A 36 10.44 -4.40 -9.23
CA GLN A 36 11.26 -5.45 -8.63
C GLN A 36 11.44 -5.26 -7.12
N VAL A 37 11.60 -4.02 -6.65
CA VAL A 37 11.67 -3.68 -5.22
C VAL A 37 10.37 -4.08 -4.53
N VAL A 38 9.22 -3.71 -5.09
CA VAL A 38 7.89 -4.08 -4.58
C VAL A 38 7.71 -5.60 -4.49
N GLN A 39 8.06 -6.34 -5.54
CA GLN A 39 7.94 -7.80 -5.56
C GLN A 39 8.84 -8.46 -4.50
N ARG A 40 10.07 -7.95 -4.35
CA ARG A 40 11.06 -8.47 -3.38
C ARG A 40 10.64 -8.24 -1.94
N HIS A 41 10.00 -7.11 -1.62
CA HIS A 41 9.75 -6.70 -0.24
C HIS A 41 8.26 -6.82 0.13
N SER A 42 7.91 -7.86 0.90
CA SER A 42 6.53 -8.15 1.33
C SER A 42 5.83 -6.97 2.02
N VAL A 43 6.57 -6.15 2.77
CA VAL A 43 6.03 -4.98 3.46
C VAL A 43 5.41 -3.95 2.51
N LEU A 44 5.92 -3.83 1.28
CA LEU A 44 5.40 -2.91 0.26
C LEU A 44 4.11 -3.41 -0.42
N ARG A 45 3.77 -4.68 -0.21
CA ARG A 45 2.58 -5.36 -0.74
C ARG A 45 1.71 -5.91 0.40
N THR A 46 1.80 -5.29 1.56
CA THR A 46 1.06 -5.66 2.77
C THR A 46 -0.16 -4.76 2.95
N LEU A 47 -1.30 -5.39 3.25
CA LEU A 47 -2.55 -4.75 3.64
C LEU A 47 -2.93 -5.18 5.06
N ILE A 48 -3.70 -4.34 5.75
CA ILE A 48 -4.32 -4.71 7.02
C ILE A 48 -5.83 -4.71 6.86
N ILE A 49 -6.44 -5.89 6.99
CA ILE A 49 -7.90 -6.06 6.95
C ILE A 49 -8.40 -6.07 8.39
N TRP A 50 -9.22 -5.09 8.75
CA TRP A 50 -9.69 -4.92 10.13
C TRP A 50 -11.23 -4.80 10.23
N GLU A 51 -11.91 -4.34 9.18
CA GLU A 51 -13.37 -4.19 9.18
C GLU A 51 -14.07 -5.54 9.36
N HIS A 52 -15.13 -5.54 10.18
CA HIS A 52 -15.97 -6.72 10.50
C HIS A 52 -15.20 -7.93 11.06
N ARG A 53 -14.04 -7.71 11.71
CA ARG A 53 -13.23 -8.77 12.32
C ARG A 53 -12.93 -8.50 13.78
N GLN A 54 -12.84 -9.58 14.57
CA GLN A 54 -12.43 -9.50 15.98
C GLN A 54 -10.95 -9.14 16.15
N GLN A 55 -10.11 -9.48 15.18
CA GLN A 55 -8.68 -9.16 15.16
C GLN A 55 -8.26 -8.72 13.76
N PRO A 56 -7.39 -7.69 13.64
CA PRO A 56 -6.86 -7.27 12.35
C PRO A 56 -5.96 -8.35 11.77
N LEU A 57 -6.06 -8.57 10.46
CA LEU A 57 -5.23 -9.50 9.72
C LEU A 57 -4.27 -8.75 8.82
N GLN A 58 -3.00 -9.13 8.90
CA GLN A 58 -1.97 -8.68 7.96
C GLN A 58 -1.93 -9.63 6.77
N VAL A 59 -2.25 -9.12 5.58
CA VAL A 59 -2.29 -9.89 4.34
C VAL A 59 -1.17 -9.43 3.43
N VAL A 60 -0.40 -10.38 2.91
CA VAL A 60 0.71 -10.13 1.99
C VAL A 60 0.26 -10.57 0.60
N LEU A 61 0.03 -9.61 -0.30
CA LEU A 61 -0.44 -9.87 -1.67
C LEU A 61 0.65 -10.58 -2.48
N LYS A 62 0.32 -11.66 -3.20
CA LYS A 62 1.34 -12.45 -3.95
C LYS A 62 2.08 -11.60 -4.99
N ASP A 63 1.36 -10.79 -5.74
CA ASP A 63 1.90 -9.84 -6.71
C ASP A 63 1.04 -8.57 -6.71
N VAL A 64 1.65 -7.43 -7.01
CA VAL A 64 0.95 -6.13 -7.13
C VAL A 64 1.72 -5.23 -8.08
N ASP A 65 0.99 -4.52 -8.93
CA ASP A 65 1.57 -3.44 -9.73
C ASP A 65 1.94 -2.28 -8.79
N TRP A 66 3.19 -1.81 -8.87
CA TRP A 66 3.69 -0.70 -8.06
C TRP A 66 2.79 0.55 -8.16
N ALA A 67 2.14 0.77 -9.30
CA ALA A 67 1.26 1.92 -9.53
C ALA A 67 -0.07 1.82 -8.77
N LEU A 68 -0.44 0.63 -8.27
CA LEU A 68 -1.63 0.42 -7.44
C LEU A 68 -1.35 0.69 -5.95
N ILE A 69 -0.09 0.62 -5.50
CA ILE A 69 0.30 0.92 -4.11
C ILE A 69 -0.10 2.34 -3.72
N TRP A 70 0.04 3.29 -4.64
CA TRP A 70 -0.34 4.69 -4.42
C TRP A 70 -1.85 4.94 -4.42
N ARG A 71 -2.64 4.00 -4.97
CA ARG A 71 -4.11 4.11 -5.08
C ARG A 71 -4.86 3.44 -3.94
N LEU A 72 -4.19 2.63 -3.12
CA LEU A 72 -4.77 1.92 -1.99
C LEU A 72 -4.99 2.79 -0.73
N VAL A 73 -4.98 4.12 -0.88
CA VAL A 73 -5.37 5.04 0.21
C VAL A 73 -6.72 5.66 -0.13
N PRO A 74 -7.81 5.05 0.35
CA PRO A 74 -8.82 5.82 1.05
C PRO A 74 -9.03 5.20 2.44
N ILE A 75 -8.52 5.85 3.48
CA ILE A 75 -8.96 5.56 4.85
C ILE A 75 -10.35 6.21 4.98
N GLY A 76 -11.41 5.45 4.66
CA GLY A 76 -12.79 5.93 4.84
C GLY A 76 -13.87 5.31 3.95
N ASP A 77 -13.53 4.55 2.91
CA ASP A 77 -14.55 4.00 2.00
C ASP A 77 -14.58 2.47 2.02
N SER A 78 -15.67 1.92 2.57
CA SER A 78 -15.91 0.49 2.86
C SER A 78 -16.28 -0.33 1.60
N SER A 79 -15.90 0.12 0.41
CA SER A 79 -16.32 -0.48 -0.88
C SER A 79 -15.38 -1.57 -1.42
N TYR A 80 -14.30 -1.91 -0.73
CA TYR A 80 -13.32 -2.93 -1.18
C TYR A 80 -13.54 -4.34 -0.59
N THR A 81 -14.77 -4.67 -0.18
CA THR A 81 -15.09 -5.96 0.45
C THR A 81 -15.10 -7.17 -0.50
N ASP A 82 -14.87 -7.02 -1.80
CA ASP A 82 -14.81 -8.15 -2.73
C ASP A 82 -13.50 -8.24 -3.51
N LEU A 83 -12.46 -8.77 -2.87
CA LEU A 83 -11.33 -9.40 -3.54
C LEU A 83 -11.27 -10.91 -3.24
N SER A 84 -12.40 -11.50 -2.89
CA SER A 84 -12.50 -12.94 -2.61
C SER A 84 -12.57 -13.82 -3.86
N GLY A 85 -12.65 -13.20 -5.06
CA GLY A 85 -12.95 -13.89 -6.31
C GLY A 85 -11.80 -14.17 -7.28
N SER A 86 -10.53 -13.88 -6.99
CA SER A 86 -9.42 -14.21 -7.91
C SER A 86 -8.03 -14.18 -7.25
N VAL A 87 -7.69 -15.18 -6.42
CA VAL A 87 -6.31 -15.69 -6.23
C VAL A 87 -6.33 -17.15 -5.80
#